data_AF-A0A5D0HKN5-F1
#
_entry.id   AF-A0A5D0HKN5-F1
#
_cell.length_a   1.000
_cell.length_b   1.000
_cell.length_c   1.000
_cell.angle_alpha   90.00
_cell.angle_beta   90.00
_cell.angle_gamma   90.00
#
_symmetry.space_group_name_H-M   'P 1'
#
loop_
_entity.id
_entity.type
_entity.pdbx_description
1 polymer ?
#
loop_
_entity_poly.entity_id
_entity_poly.type
_entity_poly.pdbx_seq_one_letter_code
_entity_poly.pdbx_strand_id
1 'polypeptide(L)'
;MKHLSRLLMLAALVIFVSCQNENLTEDQSIEEVQADLSPDEDFEAAESTEGSLQLNEESEKLVVPSKSSLFAKYGSSCTPDLDGFRESLPEVVSITTTTKRGPEAYFTLDILDTNLAGTDLLAWCADIDLNLEVEGPLDFDVYSSYGDNIPDSVFAQPDNLDVVNWILNQDYVGSESPNGGTYEYGHVQWAIWELLNSYNCNICDNLTNPTGTWRDDSRNLEKAKEILNAAVENGQDFVPACGQKIGVVLVPDGKQPLIVMKEVPSIEECSDCEGKVTELTLEFDWKYAKRIKIYQKKENTCWGAKIFDKVVQPGEEFTINGVNHDGSFGRYIYIYVGNKCYYYTKIKTNCDLKIGPGYERGVFNVVSGRSSKGGELCEYVKPEYNCWRYRHWSSYYYYKYRYQNHGY
;
A
#
# COMPACT_ATOMS: atom_id res chain seq x y z
N MET A 1 65.13 43.08 48.48
CA MET A 1 63.78 43.63 48.27
C MET A 1 62.77 42.73 48.98
N LYS A 2 61.75 43.35 49.56
CA LYS A 2 60.97 42.93 50.74
C LYS A 2 60.03 41.72 50.52
N HIS A 3 59.87 40.94 51.60
CA HIS A 3 58.69 40.26 52.18
C HIS A 3 57.59 39.64 51.27
N LEU A 4 57.28 38.34 51.39
CA LEU A 4 56.41 37.64 52.36
C LEU A 4 54.89 37.95 52.26
N SER A 5 54.13 36.85 52.11
CA SER A 5 52.80 36.54 52.70
C SER A 5 51.51 36.63 51.86
N ARG A 6 50.89 35.44 51.70
CA ARG A 6 49.48 35.05 52.00
C ARG A 6 48.34 35.91 51.43
N LEU A 7 47.36 35.31 50.73
CA LEU A 7 46.12 34.71 51.27
C LEU A 7 45.15 34.33 50.10
N LEU A 8 44.28 33.34 50.37
CA LEU A 8 43.16 32.86 49.57
C LEU A 8 42.20 33.95 49.05
N MET A 9 41.55 33.70 47.90
CA MET A 9 40.10 33.82 47.74
C MET A 9 39.61 33.08 46.47
N LEU A 10 38.63 32.20 46.67
CA LEU A 10 37.73 31.67 45.65
C LEU A 10 36.87 32.81 45.08
N ALA A 11 36.57 32.77 43.78
CA ALA A 11 35.29 33.26 43.27
C ALA A 11 34.95 32.54 41.95
N ALA A 12 33.95 31.67 42.02
CA ALA A 12 33.24 31.13 40.88
C ALA A 12 32.45 32.26 40.21
N LEU A 13 32.59 32.40 38.89
CA LEU A 13 31.81 33.35 38.10
C LEU A 13 30.86 32.55 37.22
N VAL A 14 29.69 32.27 37.79
CA VAL A 14 28.52 31.75 37.10
C VAL A 14 27.85 32.94 36.42
N ILE A 15 27.86 32.97 35.09
CA ILE A 15 27.08 33.92 34.30
C ILE A 15 25.71 33.29 34.07
N PHE A 16 24.76 33.61 34.96
CA PHE A 16 23.34 33.49 34.67
C PHE A 16 22.91 34.77 33.93
N VAL A 17 22.65 34.65 32.63
CA VAL A 17 21.83 35.65 31.92
C VAL A 17 20.38 35.22 32.07
N SER A 18 19.71 35.93 32.98
CA SER A 18 18.25 35.99 33.12
C SER A 18 17.69 36.85 31.99
N CYS A 19 16.72 36.34 31.22
CA CYS A 19 15.77 37.19 30.52
C CYS A 19 14.50 37.26 31.36
N GLN A 20 14.21 38.48 31.80
CA GLN A 20 13.09 38.88 32.61
C GLN A 20 11.75 38.76 31.85
N ASN A 21 10.70 38.59 32.65
CA ASN A 21 9.32 38.92 32.33
C ASN A 21 9.19 40.30 31.68
N GLU A 22 8.36 40.38 30.66
CA GLU A 22 7.56 41.58 30.39
C GLU A 22 6.08 41.20 30.34
N ASN A 23 5.32 41.78 31.26
CA ASN A 23 3.87 41.85 31.24
C ASN A 23 3.44 42.81 30.12
N LEU A 24 2.50 42.36 29.29
CA LEU A 24 1.52 43.25 28.67
C LEU A 24 0.13 42.62 28.85
N THR A 25 -0.67 43.28 29.68
CA THR A 25 -2.11 43.11 29.83
C THR A 25 -2.84 43.89 28.76
N GLU A 26 -3.78 43.27 28.04
CA GLU A 26 -5.17 43.72 27.97
C GLU A 26 -6.05 42.64 27.33
N ASP A 27 -7.19 42.40 27.98
CA ASP A 27 -8.19 41.36 27.77
C ASP A 27 -8.97 41.46 26.46
N GLN A 28 -9.41 40.29 25.99
CA GLN A 28 -10.75 39.90 25.48
C GLN A 28 -10.55 38.72 24.50
N SER A 29 -11.19 37.56 24.59
CA SER A 29 -12.20 36.98 25.49
C SER A 29 -12.44 35.54 25.02
N ILE A 30 -12.66 34.61 25.96
CA ILE A 30 -13.49 33.39 25.86
C ILE A 30 -12.89 32.23 25.01
N GLU A 31 -12.27 31.24 25.66
CA GLU A 31 -12.93 29.98 26.09
C GLU A 31 -13.63 29.25 24.93
N GLU A 32 -12.89 28.36 24.22
CA GLU A 32 -13.43 27.15 23.56
C GLU A 32 -12.35 26.38 22.77
N VAL A 33 -11.24 25.96 23.37
CA VAL A 33 -10.46 24.80 22.85
C VAL A 33 -9.67 24.16 24.00
N GLN A 34 -10.34 23.61 25.00
CA GLN A 34 -9.66 22.90 26.08
C GLN A 34 -10.27 21.54 26.42
N ALA A 35 -10.89 20.90 25.44
CA ALA A 35 -11.44 19.56 25.62
C ALA A 35 -11.29 18.76 24.33
N ASP A 36 -10.06 18.39 23.94
CA ASP A 36 -9.86 17.14 23.20
C ASP A 36 -8.41 16.61 23.13
N LEU A 37 -7.65 16.72 24.22
CA LEU A 37 -6.38 16.00 24.33
C LEU A 37 -6.30 15.38 25.71
N SER A 38 -6.76 14.12 25.82
CA SER A 38 -6.44 13.28 26.96
C SER A 38 -4.92 13.13 27.04
N PRO A 39 -4.27 13.52 28.15
CA PRO A 39 -2.85 13.31 28.33
C PRO A 39 -2.65 11.87 28.82
N ASP A 40 -2.42 10.95 27.88
CA ASP A 40 -1.92 9.63 28.25
C ASP A 40 -0.40 9.72 28.48
N GLU A 41 -0.04 9.21 29.66
CA GLU A 41 1.22 9.23 30.41
C GLU A 41 2.50 9.11 29.56
N ASP A 42 3.19 10.23 29.35
CA ASP A 42 4.66 10.34 29.25
C ASP A 42 5.12 11.83 29.21
N PHE A 43 4.42 12.71 29.93
CA PHE A 43 4.85 14.10 30.11
C PHE A 43 5.72 14.21 31.37
N GLU A 44 6.91 13.61 31.33
CA GLU A 44 8.00 14.02 32.22
C GLU A 44 8.76 15.17 31.54
N ALA A 45 8.66 16.34 32.16
CA ALA A 45 9.58 17.43 31.92
C ALA A 45 11.02 16.90 32.10
N ALA A 46 11.83 17.08 31.06
CA ALA A 46 13.18 16.55 30.97
C ALA A 46 14.06 16.96 32.15
N GLU A 47 14.38 16.01 33.02
CA GLU A 47 15.69 15.97 33.67
C GLU A 47 16.59 14.97 32.95
N SER A 48 17.82 15.43 32.75
CA SER A 48 18.84 14.85 31.90
C SER A 48 19.40 13.54 32.45
N THR A 49 19.13 12.41 31.79
CA THR A 49 20.07 11.27 31.75
C THR A 49 19.75 10.33 30.58
N GLU A 50 20.19 10.71 29.38
CA GLU A 50 20.84 9.90 28.32
C GLU A 50 20.73 10.62 26.96
N GLY A 51 21.83 11.25 26.52
CA GLY A 51 22.08 11.55 25.10
C GLY A 51 21.13 12.53 24.37
N SER A 52 20.60 13.55 25.06
CA SER A 52 19.71 14.57 24.49
C SER A 52 20.30 15.28 23.26
N LEU A 53 19.44 15.58 22.28
CA LEU A 53 19.79 16.38 21.11
C LEU A 53 20.11 17.81 21.55
N GLN A 54 21.30 18.30 21.22
CA GLN A 54 21.75 19.65 21.50
C GLN A 54 21.64 20.49 20.23
N LEU A 55 21.12 21.72 20.34
CA LEU A 55 21.02 22.66 19.23
C LEU A 55 21.96 23.84 19.47
N ASN A 56 22.74 24.19 18.45
CA ASN A 56 23.56 25.41 18.44
C ASN A 56 23.29 26.21 17.15
N GLU A 57 24.03 27.31 16.97
CA GLU A 57 23.89 28.15 15.76
C GLU A 57 24.11 27.37 14.46
N GLU A 58 25.01 26.36 14.47
CA GLU A 58 25.25 25.49 13.33
C GLU A 58 24.08 24.52 13.08
N SER A 59 23.33 24.13 14.11
CA SER A 59 22.15 23.29 13.99
C SER A 59 20.99 24.00 13.27
N GLU A 60 20.95 25.34 13.28
CA GLU A 60 19.91 26.12 12.58
C GLU A 60 20.17 26.28 11.09
N LYS A 61 21.33 25.84 10.57
CA LYS A 61 21.58 25.80 9.13
C LYS A 61 20.89 24.57 8.55
N LEU A 62 20.03 24.78 7.55
CA LEU A 62 19.38 23.68 6.84
C LEU A 62 20.45 22.88 6.09
N VAL A 63 20.55 21.60 6.41
CA VAL A 63 21.44 20.67 5.73
C VAL A 63 20.69 20.12 4.53
N VAL A 64 21.14 20.49 3.34
CA VAL A 64 20.69 19.87 2.09
C VAL A 64 21.64 18.70 1.81
N PRO A 65 21.14 17.51 1.46
CA PRO A 65 21.99 16.36 1.14
C PRO A 65 23.05 16.76 0.10
N SER A 66 24.33 16.53 0.39
CA SER A 66 25.38 16.72 -0.60
C SER A 66 25.22 15.64 -1.67
N LYS A 67 24.62 15.99 -2.81
CA LYS A 67 24.38 15.13 -3.98
C LYS A 67 24.49 13.65 -3.65
N SER A 68 23.40 13.07 -3.13
CA SER A 68 23.27 11.63 -3.11
C SER A 68 23.59 11.16 -4.52
N SER A 69 24.53 10.22 -4.60
CA SER A 69 24.74 9.42 -5.78
C SER A 69 23.35 9.03 -6.30
N LEU A 70 23.06 9.44 -7.54
CA LEU A 70 21.97 8.89 -8.34
C LEU A 70 22.18 7.38 -8.35
N PHE A 71 21.63 6.69 -7.35
CA PHE A 71 21.31 5.30 -7.51
C PHE A 71 20.17 5.25 -8.51
N ALA A 72 20.39 4.38 -9.49
CA ALA A 72 19.63 4.26 -10.70
C ALA A 72 18.13 4.40 -10.41
N LYS A 73 17.47 5.09 -11.33
CA LYS A 73 16.06 4.87 -11.65
C LYS A 73 15.95 3.37 -11.97
N TYR A 74 15.77 2.55 -10.94
CA TYR A 74 15.23 1.21 -11.11
C TYR A 74 13.80 1.48 -11.56
N GLY A 75 13.52 1.14 -12.82
CA GLY A 75 12.14 1.07 -13.27
C GLY A 75 11.36 0.24 -12.25
N SER A 76 10.10 0.61 -12.03
CA SER A 76 9.15 -0.16 -11.24
C SER A 76 9.24 -1.64 -11.61
N SER A 77 10.05 -2.42 -10.88
CA SER A 77 10.00 -3.88 -10.94
C SER A 77 8.91 -4.26 -9.98
N CYS A 78 7.67 -4.15 -10.45
CA CYS A 78 6.60 -4.84 -9.78
C CYS A 78 6.85 -6.35 -9.98
N THR A 79 6.70 -7.13 -8.92
CA THR A 79 6.73 -8.59 -9.00
C THR A 79 5.27 -9.06 -8.98
N PRO A 80 4.76 -9.80 -9.98
CA PRO A 80 3.37 -10.27 -9.96
C PRO A 80 3.13 -11.31 -8.86
N ASP A 81 2.02 -11.21 -8.13
CA ASP A 81 1.62 -12.11 -7.03
C ASP A 81 0.49 -13.06 -7.47
N LEU A 82 0.82 -14.03 -8.34
CA LEU A 82 -0.18 -14.98 -8.83
C LEU A 82 -0.63 -15.97 -7.76
N ASP A 83 0.29 -16.35 -6.85
CA ASP A 83 -0.02 -17.25 -5.75
C ASP A 83 -0.91 -16.57 -4.70
N GLY A 84 -0.57 -15.36 -4.26
CA GLY A 84 -1.40 -14.59 -3.34
C GLY A 84 -2.76 -14.23 -3.94
N PHE A 85 -2.82 -13.93 -5.25
CA PHE A 85 -4.09 -13.77 -5.95
C PHE A 85 -4.95 -15.03 -5.84
N ARG A 86 -4.39 -16.20 -6.16
CA ARG A 86 -5.10 -17.49 -6.09
C ARG A 86 -5.60 -17.79 -4.68
N GLU A 87 -4.78 -17.55 -3.66
CA GLU A 87 -5.16 -17.75 -2.25
C GLU A 87 -6.23 -16.76 -1.77
N SER A 88 -6.32 -15.58 -2.40
CA SER A 88 -7.33 -14.57 -2.05
C SER A 88 -8.71 -14.84 -2.66
N LEU A 89 -8.81 -15.74 -3.64
CA LEU A 89 -10.09 -16.00 -4.31
C LEU A 89 -11.10 -16.59 -3.31
N PRO A 90 -12.36 -16.12 -3.33
CA PRO A 90 -13.42 -16.77 -2.56
C PRO A 90 -13.69 -18.16 -3.14
N GLU A 91 -14.29 -19.08 -2.37
CA GLU A 91 -14.70 -20.38 -2.92
C GLU A 91 -15.91 -20.25 -3.86
N VAL A 92 -16.86 -19.38 -3.48
CA VAL A 92 -18.13 -19.15 -4.18
C VAL A 92 -18.41 -17.66 -4.25
N VAL A 93 -19.06 -17.23 -5.32
CA VAL A 93 -19.50 -15.83 -5.54
C VAL A 93 -20.93 -15.78 -6.06
N SER A 94 -21.67 -14.73 -5.70
CA SER A 94 -23.04 -14.50 -6.19
C SER A 94 -23.05 -13.49 -7.35
N ILE A 95 -23.53 -13.92 -8.51
CA ILE A 95 -23.42 -13.18 -9.76
C ILE A 95 -24.78 -12.86 -10.35
N THR A 96 -24.98 -11.62 -10.81
CA THR A 96 -26.08 -11.26 -11.69
C THR A 96 -25.56 -10.90 -13.07
N THR A 97 -26.00 -11.60 -14.11
CA THR A 97 -25.70 -11.21 -15.49
C THR A 97 -26.63 -10.09 -15.93
N THR A 98 -26.07 -9.04 -16.52
CA THR A 98 -26.81 -7.80 -16.86
C THR A 98 -27.03 -7.65 -18.35
N THR A 99 -26.06 -8.08 -19.17
CA THR A 99 -26.17 -8.10 -20.64
C THR A 99 -25.63 -9.40 -21.19
N LYS A 100 -26.28 -9.92 -22.24
CA LYS A 100 -25.81 -11.04 -23.05
C LYS A 100 -25.59 -10.54 -24.47
N ARG A 101 -24.43 -10.87 -25.04
CA ARG A 101 -23.92 -10.46 -26.36
C ARG A 101 -23.81 -8.94 -26.45
N GLY A 102 -23.01 -8.39 -25.53
CA GLY A 102 -22.71 -6.96 -25.47
C GLY A 102 -21.73 -6.53 -26.58
N PRO A 103 -21.47 -5.23 -26.74
CA PRO A 103 -20.52 -4.73 -27.73
C PRO A 103 -19.05 -5.09 -27.41
N GLU A 104 -18.72 -5.25 -26.12
CA GLU A 104 -17.34 -5.40 -25.65
C GLU A 104 -16.98 -6.85 -25.24
N ALA A 105 -17.95 -7.63 -24.78
CA ALA A 105 -17.77 -9.00 -24.35
C ALA A 105 -19.08 -9.81 -24.51
N TYR A 106 -18.99 -11.12 -24.34
CA TYR A 106 -20.17 -11.98 -24.47
C TYR A 106 -21.18 -11.76 -23.34
N PHE A 107 -20.73 -11.47 -22.13
CA PHE A 107 -21.60 -11.04 -21.03
C PHE A 107 -21.04 -9.79 -20.35
N THR A 108 -21.96 -9.01 -19.76
CA THR A 108 -21.63 -8.14 -18.63
C THR A 108 -22.30 -8.69 -17.38
N LEU A 109 -21.63 -8.58 -16.25
CA LEU A 109 -22.14 -9.09 -14.97
C LEU A 109 -21.77 -8.19 -13.80
N ASP A 110 -22.55 -8.33 -12.74
CA ASP A 110 -22.34 -7.67 -11.46
C ASP A 110 -22.03 -8.73 -10.39
N ILE A 111 -20.96 -8.47 -9.64
CA ILE A 111 -20.60 -9.17 -8.42
C ILE A 111 -20.67 -8.14 -7.30
N LEU A 112 -21.52 -8.37 -6.30
CA LEU A 112 -21.75 -7.38 -5.24
C LEU A 112 -21.04 -7.73 -3.92
N ASP A 113 -20.46 -8.92 -3.85
CA ASP A 113 -19.81 -9.47 -2.67
C ASP A 113 -18.37 -9.92 -2.96
N THR A 114 -17.64 -10.26 -1.89
CA THR A 114 -16.23 -10.72 -1.93
C THR A 114 -15.24 -9.67 -2.44
N ASN A 115 -13.96 -10.05 -2.51
CA ASN A 115 -12.90 -9.26 -3.16
C ASN A 115 -13.00 -9.25 -4.69
N LEU A 116 -13.90 -10.03 -5.30
CA LEU A 116 -14.17 -10.00 -6.74
C LEU A 116 -15.25 -8.98 -7.13
N ALA A 117 -15.85 -8.27 -6.17
CA ALA A 117 -16.90 -7.30 -6.39
C ALA A 117 -16.56 -6.28 -7.50
N GLY A 118 -17.58 -5.93 -8.28
CA GLY A 118 -17.52 -5.01 -9.39
C GLY A 118 -18.80 -5.06 -10.21
N THR A 119 -19.17 -3.92 -10.79
CA THR A 119 -20.31 -3.82 -11.71
C THR A 119 -19.81 -3.73 -13.15
N ASP A 120 -20.65 -4.11 -14.10
CA ASP A 120 -20.34 -4.09 -15.54
C ASP A 120 -19.05 -4.86 -15.90
N LEU A 121 -18.77 -5.94 -15.16
CA LEU A 121 -17.60 -6.78 -15.41
C LEU A 121 -17.79 -7.52 -16.74
N LEU A 122 -16.79 -7.40 -17.61
CA LEU A 122 -16.76 -8.11 -18.89
C LEU A 122 -16.47 -9.59 -18.67
N ALA A 123 -17.29 -10.45 -19.28
CA ALA A 123 -17.20 -11.89 -19.14
C ALA A 123 -17.32 -12.63 -20.48
N TRP A 124 -16.64 -13.77 -20.57
CA TRP A 124 -16.55 -14.59 -21.76
C TRP A 124 -17.15 -15.97 -21.52
N CYS A 125 -17.87 -16.51 -22.50
CA CYS A 125 -18.32 -17.89 -22.47
C CYS A 125 -17.13 -18.83 -22.60
N ALA A 126 -17.04 -19.83 -21.72
CA ALA A 126 -15.96 -20.79 -21.78
C ALA A 126 -16.36 -22.11 -22.48
N ASP A 127 -17.63 -22.52 -22.35
CA ASP A 127 -18.26 -23.66 -23.02
C ASP A 127 -19.14 -23.19 -24.20
N ILE A 128 -19.17 -23.93 -25.31
CA ILE A 128 -20.01 -23.63 -26.50
C ILE A 128 -21.39 -24.31 -26.43
N ASP A 129 -21.53 -25.40 -25.69
CA ASP A 129 -22.74 -26.23 -25.60
C ASP A 129 -23.73 -25.73 -24.54
N LEU A 130 -23.23 -25.02 -23.53
CA LEU A 130 -24.03 -24.55 -22.41
C LEU A 130 -24.62 -23.15 -22.66
N ASN A 131 -25.55 -22.79 -21.79
CA ASN A 131 -26.25 -21.52 -21.91
C ASN A 131 -26.48 -20.90 -20.54
N LEU A 132 -26.51 -19.57 -20.53
CA LEU A 132 -26.85 -18.72 -19.40
C LEU A 132 -27.62 -17.54 -19.96
N GLU A 133 -28.73 -17.17 -19.32
CA GLU A 133 -29.51 -15.99 -19.73
C GLU A 133 -29.09 -14.76 -18.94
N VAL A 134 -29.70 -13.61 -19.24
CA VAL A 134 -29.63 -12.44 -18.36
C VAL A 134 -30.49 -12.75 -17.13
N GLU A 135 -29.83 -13.26 -16.09
CA GLU A 135 -30.42 -13.79 -14.87
C GLU A 135 -29.48 -13.63 -13.67
N GLY A 136 -30.03 -13.85 -12.47
CA GLY A 136 -29.30 -13.80 -11.21
C GLY A 136 -30.16 -13.27 -10.06
N PRO A 137 -29.60 -13.24 -8.84
CA PRO A 137 -28.27 -13.74 -8.48
C PRO A 137 -28.18 -15.27 -8.53
N LEU A 138 -27.06 -15.81 -9.01
CA LEU A 138 -26.73 -17.24 -9.04
C LEU A 138 -25.35 -17.45 -8.40
N ASP A 139 -25.17 -18.60 -7.76
CA ASP A 139 -23.89 -18.96 -7.15
C ASP A 139 -22.97 -19.62 -8.17
N PHE A 140 -21.70 -19.23 -8.16
CA PHE A 140 -20.64 -19.77 -9.01
C PHE A 140 -19.45 -20.19 -8.14
N ASP A 141 -18.96 -21.40 -8.37
CA ASP A 141 -17.67 -21.83 -7.83
C ASP A 141 -16.54 -21.07 -8.56
N VAL A 142 -15.53 -20.64 -7.81
CA VAL A 142 -14.49 -19.73 -8.30
C VAL A 142 -13.14 -20.43 -8.35
N TYR A 143 -12.46 -20.28 -9.49
CA TYR A 143 -11.15 -20.86 -9.72
C TYR A 143 -10.21 -19.87 -10.40
N SER A 144 -8.91 -19.98 -10.09
CA SER A 144 -7.88 -19.30 -10.86
C SER A 144 -7.63 -20.07 -12.16
N SER A 145 -7.47 -19.36 -13.28
CA SER A 145 -7.05 -19.97 -14.56
C SER A 145 -5.65 -20.58 -14.53
N TYR A 146 -4.84 -20.29 -13.50
CA TYR A 146 -3.54 -20.91 -13.23
C TYR A 146 -3.59 -21.89 -12.03
N GLY A 147 -4.79 -22.30 -11.60
CA GLY A 147 -4.98 -23.23 -10.50
C GLY A 147 -5.20 -24.67 -10.96
N ASP A 148 -4.69 -25.64 -10.20
CA ASP A 148 -4.83 -27.08 -10.49
C ASP A 148 -6.19 -27.69 -10.06
N ASN A 149 -7.16 -26.85 -9.67
CA ASN A 149 -8.41 -27.29 -9.01
C ASN A 149 -9.68 -27.09 -9.84
N ILE A 150 -9.56 -26.65 -11.10
CA ILE A 150 -10.71 -26.56 -12.01
C ILE A 150 -11.20 -27.99 -12.33
N PRO A 151 -12.49 -28.31 -12.20
CA PRO A 151 -12.98 -29.64 -12.52
C PRO A 151 -12.76 -30.02 -14.00
N ASP A 152 -12.26 -31.23 -14.26
CA ASP A 152 -11.97 -31.75 -15.62
C ASP A 152 -13.15 -31.69 -16.60
N SER A 153 -14.38 -31.61 -16.08
CA SER A 153 -15.59 -31.52 -16.92
C SER A 153 -15.88 -30.12 -17.45
N VAL A 154 -15.17 -29.09 -17.00
CA VAL A 154 -15.45 -27.69 -17.37
C VAL A 154 -14.88 -27.37 -18.76
N PHE A 155 -13.69 -27.89 -19.09
CA PHE A 155 -13.02 -27.64 -20.37
C PHE A 155 -12.61 -28.94 -21.03
N ALA A 156 -12.75 -29.01 -22.36
CA ALA A 156 -12.19 -30.12 -23.13
C ALA A 156 -10.65 -30.01 -23.25
N GLN A 157 -10.13 -28.79 -23.22
CA GLN A 157 -8.70 -28.47 -23.37
C GLN A 157 -8.26 -27.44 -22.31
N PRO A 158 -8.22 -27.81 -21.01
CA PRO A 158 -7.85 -26.88 -19.93
C PRO A 158 -6.40 -26.35 -20.05
N ASP A 159 -5.50 -27.11 -20.70
CA ASP A 159 -4.10 -26.74 -20.91
C ASP A 159 -3.92 -25.46 -21.74
N ASN A 160 -4.95 -24.99 -22.46
CA ASN A 160 -4.91 -23.79 -23.28
C ASN A 160 -5.35 -22.51 -22.52
N LEU A 161 -5.56 -22.57 -21.20
CA LEU A 161 -5.99 -21.41 -20.41
C LEU A 161 -4.96 -20.27 -20.38
N ASP A 162 -3.67 -20.58 -20.46
CA ASP A 162 -2.59 -19.61 -20.65
C ASP A 162 -2.74 -18.84 -21.98
N VAL A 163 -3.04 -19.55 -23.07
CA VAL A 163 -3.29 -18.98 -24.39
C VAL A 163 -4.54 -18.10 -24.38
N VAL A 164 -5.60 -18.51 -23.67
CA VAL A 164 -6.80 -17.68 -23.48
C VAL A 164 -6.50 -16.42 -22.66
N ASN A 165 -5.73 -16.55 -21.57
CA ASN A 165 -5.26 -15.40 -20.80
C ASN A 165 -4.48 -14.41 -21.65
N TRP A 166 -3.64 -14.90 -22.58
CA TRP A 166 -2.90 -14.06 -23.51
C TRP A 166 -3.85 -13.27 -24.42
N ILE A 167 -4.86 -13.91 -25.03
CA ILE A 167 -5.86 -13.25 -25.90
C ILE A 167 -6.54 -12.10 -25.15
N LEU A 168 -6.98 -12.36 -23.92
CA LEU A 168 -7.74 -11.41 -23.12
C LEU A 168 -6.91 -10.24 -22.57
N ASN A 169 -5.59 -10.26 -22.77
CA ASN A 169 -4.66 -9.17 -22.48
C ASN A 169 -4.28 -8.31 -23.70
N GLN A 170 -4.78 -8.62 -24.91
CA GLN A 170 -4.42 -7.88 -26.13
C GLN A 170 -5.39 -6.74 -26.50
N ASP A 171 -6.52 -6.59 -25.78
CA ASP A 171 -7.55 -5.58 -26.05
C ASP A 171 -8.03 -5.56 -27.52
N TYR A 172 -8.28 -6.75 -28.09
CA TYR A 172 -8.66 -6.88 -29.51
C TYR A 172 -9.94 -6.13 -29.89
N VAL A 173 -10.97 -6.13 -29.06
CA VAL A 173 -12.28 -5.57 -29.42
C VAL A 173 -12.16 -4.08 -29.74
N GLY A 174 -12.59 -3.68 -30.93
CA GLY A 174 -12.46 -2.31 -31.44
C GLY A 174 -11.13 -2.00 -32.14
N SER A 175 -10.11 -2.86 -32.03
CA SER A 175 -8.84 -2.71 -32.77
C SER A 175 -8.97 -3.11 -34.24
N GLU A 176 -8.07 -2.61 -35.09
CA GLU A 176 -8.08 -2.87 -36.54
C GLU A 176 -7.59 -4.29 -36.89
N SER A 177 -8.31 -4.97 -37.77
CA SER A 177 -7.88 -6.25 -38.35
C SER A 177 -7.00 -6.03 -39.58
N PRO A 178 -5.92 -6.81 -39.77
CA PRO A 178 -5.14 -6.84 -41.01
C PRO A 178 -5.98 -7.16 -42.26
N ASN A 179 -7.05 -7.94 -42.12
CA ASN A 179 -8.02 -8.24 -43.18
C ASN A 179 -9.16 -7.21 -43.29
N GLY A 180 -9.08 -6.10 -42.55
CA GLY A 180 -9.89 -4.90 -42.69
C GLY A 180 -11.14 -4.86 -41.79
N GLY A 181 -11.54 -3.63 -41.43
CA GLY A 181 -12.53 -3.39 -40.38
C GLY A 181 -11.94 -3.59 -38.98
N THR A 182 -12.80 -3.62 -37.96
CA THR A 182 -12.38 -3.84 -36.57
C THR A 182 -12.72 -5.25 -36.10
N TYR A 183 -12.07 -5.71 -35.04
CA TYR A 183 -12.52 -6.88 -34.30
C TYR A 183 -13.71 -6.51 -33.41
N GLU A 184 -14.62 -7.46 -33.23
CA GLU A 184 -15.78 -7.39 -32.34
C GLU A 184 -15.62 -8.49 -31.27
N TYR A 185 -16.41 -8.41 -30.19
CA TYR A 185 -16.40 -9.43 -29.13
C TYR A 185 -16.54 -10.86 -29.70
N GLY A 186 -17.32 -11.03 -30.78
CA GLY A 186 -17.55 -12.31 -31.41
C GLY A 186 -16.30 -12.99 -31.96
N HIS A 187 -15.36 -12.22 -32.52
CA HIS A 187 -14.10 -12.78 -33.02
C HIS A 187 -13.23 -13.32 -31.87
N VAL A 188 -13.19 -12.58 -30.75
CA VAL A 188 -12.48 -13.00 -29.53
C VAL A 188 -13.16 -14.24 -28.93
N GLN A 189 -14.48 -14.22 -28.80
CA GLN A 189 -15.25 -15.35 -28.26
C GLN A 189 -15.07 -16.63 -29.09
N TRP A 190 -15.06 -16.50 -30.42
CA TRP A 190 -14.83 -17.63 -31.31
C TRP A 190 -13.45 -18.25 -31.09
N ALA A 191 -12.40 -17.43 -30.95
CA ALA A 191 -11.05 -17.92 -30.70
C ALA A 191 -10.92 -18.62 -29.33
N ILE A 192 -11.58 -18.10 -28.30
CA ILE A 192 -11.65 -18.75 -26.98
C ILE A 192 -12.29 -20.14 -27.09
N TRP A 193 -13.39 -20.27 -27.83
CA TRP A 193 -14.06 -21.57 -27.99
C TRP A 193 -13.20 -22.58 -28.74
N GLU A 194 -12.48 -22.16 -29.78
CA GLU A 194 -11.54 -23.04 -30.50
C GLU A 194 -10.46 -23.60 -29.59
N LEU A 195 -10.01 -22.82 -28.61
CA LEU A 195 -8.97 -23.21 -27.67
C LEU A 195 -9.49 -24.12 -26.55
N LEU A 196 -10.68 -23.87 -26.00
CA LEU A 196 -11.15 -24.59 -24.80
C LEU A 196 -12.04 -25.80 -25.08
N ASN A 197 -12.65 -25.87 -26.27
CA ASN A 197 -13.67 -26.87 -26.58
C ASN A 197 -13.14 -27.92 -27.58
N SER A 198 -13.83 -29.07 -27.65
CA SER A 198 -13.48 -30.15 -28.59
C SER A 198 -13.92 -29.86 -30.02
N TYR A 199 -14.78 -28.86 -30.19
CA TYR A 199 -15.28 -28.39 -31.47
C TYR A 199 -15.71 -26.92 -31.35
N ASN A 200 -15.91 -26.27 -32.50
CA ASN A 200 -16.39 -24.91 -32.57
C ASN A 200 -17.44 -24.75 -33.67
N CYS A 201 -18.16 -23.62 -33.67
CA CYS A 201 -19.10 -23.29 -34.72
C CYS A 201 -18.37 -22.81 -35.98
N ASN A 202 -18.72 -23.40 -37.13
CA ASN A 202 -18.29 -22.90 -38.44
C ASN A 202 -19.11 -21.67 -38.89
N ILE A 203 -20.35 -21.58 -38.40
CA ILE A 203 -21.25 -20.43 -38.56
C ILE A 203 -21.80 -20.12 -37.18
N CYS A 204 -21.50 -18.93 -36.67
CA CYS A 204 -21.79 -18.56 -35.30
C CYS A 204 -22.81 -17.42 -35.28
N ASP A 205 -24.08 -17.78 -35.43
CA ASP A 205 -25.19 -16.80 -35.53
C ASP A 205 -25.31 -15.90 -34.28
N ASN A 206 -24.66 -16.25 -33.16
CA ASN A 206 -24.75 -15.50 -31.90
C ASN A 206 -23.53 -14.62 -31.60
N LEU A 207 -22.56 -14.54 -32.51
CA LEU A 207 -21.29 -13.84 -32.33
C LEU A 207 -21.18 -12.54 -33.15
N THR A 208 -22.29 -11.94 -33.55
CA THR A 208 -22.32 -10.62 -34.22
C THR A 208 -23.29 -9.69 -33.55
N ASN A 209 -23.09 -8.39 -33.72
CA ASN A 209 -24.08 -7.38 -33.40
C ASN A 209 -24.44 -6.56 -34.66
N PRO A 210 -25.65 -6.72 -35.25
CA PRO A 210 -26.78 -7.52 -34.78
C PRO A 210 -26.55 -9.03 -34.91
N THR A 211 -27.18 -9.82 -34.05
CA THR A 211 -27.08 -11.28 -34.08
C THR A 211 -27.65 -11.86 -35.38
N GLY A 212 -27.13 -13.00 -35.81
CA GLY A 212 -27.54 -13.75 -36.99
C GLY A 212 -26.86 -13.31 -38.29
N THR A 213 -25.91 -12.37 -38.22
CA THR A 213 -25.28 -11.76 -39.40
C THR A 213 -23.83 -12.19 -39.61
N TRP A 214 -23.37 -13.22 -38.91
CA TRP A 214 -22.00 -13.72 -39.05
C TRP A 214 -21.61 -14.05 -40.50
N ARG A 215 -22.55 -14.54 -41.30
CA ARG A 215 -22.34 -14.84 -42.73
C ARG A 215 -22.33 -13.62 -43.64
N ASP A 216 -22.81 -12.48 -43.17
CA ASP A 216 -22.94 -11.27 -43.98
C ASP A 216 -21.57 -10.64 -44.26
N ASP A 217 -20.57 -10.89 -43.41
CA ASP A 217 -19.17 -10.60 -43.67
C ASP A 217 -18.36 -11.90 -43.70
N SER A 218 -17.92 -12.28 -44.90
CA SER A 218 -17.08 -13.47 -45.11
C SER A 218 -15.75 -13.42 -44.35
N ARG A 219 -15.32 -12.23 -43.90
CA ARG A 219 -14.07 -12.03 -43.17
C ARG A 219 -14.18 -12.32 -41.68
N ASN A 220 -15.38 -12.50 -41.11
CA ASN A 220 -15.53 -12.75 -39.67
C ASN A 220 -14.74 -13.98 -39.20
N LEU A 221 -14.80 -15.07 -39.98
CA LEU A 221 -14.02 -16.27 -39.68
C LEU A 221 -12.51 -16.04 -39.86
N GLU A 222 -12.11 -15.21 -40.83
CA GLU A 222 -10.69 -14.86 -41.04
C GLU A 222 -10.17 -14.05 -39.85
N LYS A 223 -10.91 -13.05 -39.39
CA LYS A 223 -10.60 -12.25 -38.20
C LYS A 223 -10.48 -13.09 -36.93
N ALA A 224 -11.41 -14.00 -36.72
CA ALA A 224 -11.36 -14.89 -35.56
C ALA A 224 -10.13 -15.82 -35.62
N LYS A 225 -9.76 -16.29 -36.82
CA LYS A 225 -8.53 -17.07 -37.04
C LYS A 225 -7.25 -16.24 -36.90
N GLU A 226 -7.26 -14.94 -37.18
CA GLU A 226 -6.11 -14.06 -36.90
C GLU A 226 -5.77 -14.07 -35.42
N ILE A 227 -6.79 -13.88 -34.56
CA ILE A 227 -6.64 -13.90 -33.11
C ILE A 227 -6.13 -15.27 -32.66
N LEU A 228 -6.75 -16.35 -33.12
CA LEU A 228 -6.34 -17.72 -32.79
C LEU A 228 -4.88 -17.99 -33.18
N ASN A 229 -4.49 -17.68 -34.41
CA ASN A 229 -3.14 -17.93 -34.90
C ASN A 229 -2.10 -17.13 -34.10
N ALA A 230 -2.39 -15.85 -33.81
CA ALA A 230 -1.53 -15.02 -32.98
C ALA A 230 -1.41 -15.59 -31.56
N ALA A 231 -2.49 -16.12 -31.01
CA ALA A 231 -2.51 -16.73 -29.68
C ALA A 231 -1.72 -18.04 -29.63
N VAL A 232 -1.89 -18.93 -30.60
CA VAL A 232 -1.10 -20.18 -30.66
C VAL A 232 0.40 -19.91 -30.87
N GLU A 233 0.75 -18.82 -31.57
CA GLU A 233 2.15 -18.43 -31.79
C GLU A 233 2.80 -17.77 -30.56
N ASN A 234 2.04 -17.02 -29.74
CA ASN A 234 2.61 -16.14 -28.70
C ASN A 234 2.09 -16.39 -27.28
N GLY A 235 0.98 -17.11 -27.12
CA GLY A 235 0.26 -17.28 -25.86
C GLY A 235 0.64 -18.53 -25.08
N GLN A 236 1.40 -19.46 -25.68
CA GLN A 236 1.87 -20.65 -24.99
C GLN A 236 2.79 -20.25 -23.83
N ASP A 237 2.54 -20.85 -22.67
CA ASP A 237 3.22 -20.58 -21.40
C ASP A 237 3.12 -19.10 -20.98
N PHE A 238 2.09 -18.38 -21.45
CA PHE A 238 1.87 -17.00 -21.04
C PHE A 238 1.64 -16.93 -19.53
N VAL A 239 2.36 -16.03 -18.87
CA VAL A 239 2.22 -15.73 -17.45
C VAL A 239 2.05 -14.21 -17.32
N PRO A 240 0.92 -13.71 -16.78
CA PRO A 240 0.66 -12.29 -16.76
C PRO A 240 1.59 -11.57 -15.79
N ALA A 241 2.24 -10.52 -16.29
CA ALA A 241 3.02 -9.59 -15.48
C ALA A 241 2.10 -8.59 -14.78
N CYS A 242 2.64 -7.79 -13.86
CA CYS A 242 1.84 -6.73 -13.25
C CYS A 242 1.47 -5.64 -14.26
N GLY A 243 0.28 -5.07 -14.06
CA GLY A 243 -0.42 -4.26 -15.07
C GLY A 243 -1.13 -5.09 -16.14
N GLN A 244 -0.91 -6.41 -16.21
CA GLN A 244 -1.72 -7.33 -17.00
C GLN A 244 -2.79 -7.99 -16.13
N LYS A 245 -3.67 -8.75 -16.77
CA LYS A 245 -4.82 -9.38 -16.15
C LYS A 245 -4.68 -10.90 -16.11
N ILE A 246 -5.22 -11.50 -15.06
CA ILE A 246 -5.39 -12.94 -14.86
C ILE A 246 -6.87 -13.32 -14.97
N GLY A 247 -7.15 -14.45 -15.60
CA GLY A 247 -8.48 -15.02 -15.73
C GLY A 247 -8.94 -15.70 -14.43
N VAL A 248 -10.17 -15.40 -14.03
CA VAL A 248 -10.93 -16.12 -13.01
C VAL A 248 -12.03 -16.90 -13.71
N VAL A 249 -12.03 -18.22 -13.49
CA VAL A 249 -13.03 -19.15 -14.03
C VAL A 249 -14.16 -19.28 -13.03
N LEU A 250 -15.37 -19.05 -13.49
CA LEU A 250 -16.60 -19.03 -12.69
C LEU A 250 -17.49 -20.16 -13.21
N VAL A 251 -17.80 -21.14 -12.35
CA VAL A 251 -18.53 -22.35 -12.72
C VAL A 251 -19.85 -22.43 -11.96
N PRO A 252 -21.00 -22.24 -12.63
CA PRO A 252 -22.31 -22.40 -12.00
C PRO A 252 -22.82 -23.84 -12.12
N ASP A 253 -23.77 -24.23 -11.27
CA ASP A 253 -24.44 -25.53 -11.38
C ASP A 253 -25.26 -25.65 -12.68
N GLY A 254 -24.88 -26.59 -13.54
CA GLY A 254 -25.62 -26.96 -14.76
C GLY A 254 -25.78 -25.85 -15.81
N LYS A 255 -24.99 -24.77 -15.73
CA LYS A 255 -25.09 -23.58 -16.60
C LYS A 255 -23.73 -23.21 -17.18
N GLN A 256 -23.71 -22.21 -18.06
CA GLN A 256 -22.51 -21.71 -18.75
C GLN A 256 -21.39 -21.29 -17.78
N PRO A 257 -20.20 -21.91 -17.86
CA PRO A 257 -19.01 -21.39 -17.21
C PRO A 257 -18.53 -20.10 -17.89
N LEU A 258 -18.04 -19.17 -17.08
CA LEU A 258 -17.60 -17.85 -17.50
C LEU A 258 -16.12 -17.62 -17.16
N ILE A 259 -15.45 -16.78 -17.94
CA ILE A 259 -14.13 -16.26 -17.62
C ILE A 259 -14.23 -14.73 -17.48
N VAL A 260 -13.78 -14.20 -16.34
CA VAL A 260 -13.61 -12.76 -16.11
C VAL A 260 -12.14 -12.45 -15.89
N MET A 261 -11.71 -11.25 -16.27
CA MET A 261 -10.32 -10.83 -16.10
C MET A 261 -10.18 -9.89 -14.91
N LYS A 262 -9.20 -10.14 -14.04
CA LYS A 262 -8.83 -9.26 -12.91
C LYS A 262 -7.37 -8.85 -13.04
N GLU A 263 -7.03 -7.65 -12.57
CA GLU A 263 -5.64 -7.20 -12.58
C GLU A 263 -4.78 -8.11 -11.68
N VAL A 264 -3.58 -8.44 -12.16
CA VAL A 264 -2.61 -9.18 -11.35
C VAL A 264 -2.12 -8.27 -10.22
N PRO A 265 -2.32 -8.64 -8.94
CA PRO A 265 -1.74 -7.89 -7.84
C PRO A 265 -0.22 -7.98 -7.93
N SER A 266 0.47 -6.93 -7.52
CA SER A 266 1.92 -6.99 -7.33
C SER A 266 2.22 -7.43 -5.90
N ILE A 267 3.20 -8.31 -5.74
CA ILE A 267 3.92 -8.46 -4.48
C ILE A 267 4.52 -7.09 -4.21
N GLU A 268 3.93 -6.35 -3.28
CA GLU A 268 4.65 -5.26 -2.66
C GLU A 268 5.82 -5.91 -1.92
N GLU A 269 7.01 -5.85 -2.52
CA GLU A 269 8.27 -6.20 -1.85
C GLU A 269 8.54 -5.15 -0.78
N CYS A 270 7.68 -5.08 0.23
CA CYS A 270 8.05 -4.53 1.50
C CYS A 270 8.84 -5.66 2.18
N SER A 271 10.17 -5.56 2.15
CA SER A 271 10.92 -6.27 3.18
C SER A 271 10.81 -5.42 4.44
N ASP A 272 10.43 -6.04 5.56
CA ASP A 272 10.45 -5.40 6.88
C ASP A 272 11.72 -4.54 6.99
N CYS A 273 11.61 -3.33 7.56
CA CYS A 273 12.72 -2.37 7.66
C CYS A 273 14.07 -3.08 7.86
N GLU A 274 14.95 -3.08 6.85
CA GLU A 274 16.25 -3.74 6.93
C GLU A 274 17.38 -2.72 6.88
N GLY A 275 18.31 -2.82 7.83
CA GLY A 275 19.39 -1.86 8.01
C GLY A 275 18.93 -0.62 8.78
N LYS A 276 18.83 0.54 8.11
CA LYS A 276 18.43 1.82 8.71
C LYS A 276 17.47 2.57 7.80
N VAL A 277 16.57 3.35 8.39
CA VAL A 277 15.66 4.23 7.61
C VAL A 277 16.44 5.40 7.01
N THR A 278 16.22 5.64 5.72
CA THR A 278 16.91 6.67 4.92
C THR A 278 15.97 7.77 4.42
N GLU A 279 14.70 7.45 4.23
CA GLU A 279 13.68 8.37 3.71
C GLU A 279 12.35 8.14 4.42
N LEU A 280 11.61 9.22 4.68
CA LEU A 280 10.22 9.18 5.14
C LEU A 280 9.43 10.27 4.42
N THR A 281 8.23 9.92 3.96
CA THR A 281 7.20 10.87 3.56
C THR A 281 6.16 10.93 4.66
N LEU A 282 5.88 12.16 5.11
CA LEU A 282 4.97 12.43 6.21
C LEU A 282 3.80 13.27 5.70
N GLU A 283 2.59 12.95 6.12
CA GLU A 283 1.42 13.80 5.99
C GLU A 283 1.22 14.61 7.27
N PHE A 284 0.91 15.90 7.14
CA PHE A 284 0.66 16.79 8.27
C PHE A 284 -0.83 16.92 8.60
N ASP A 285 -1.28 16.19 9.62
CA ASP A 285 -2.67 16.19 10.09
C ASP A 285 -2.87 17.19 11.24
N TRP A 286 -2.83 18.49 10.92
CA TRP A 286 -3.24 19.55 11.84
C TRP A 286 -4.27 20.46 11.17
N LYS A 287 -5.17 21.03 11.96
CA LYS A 287 -6.24 21.95 11.49
C LYS A 287 -5.76 23.19 10.70
N TYR A 288 -4.52 23.63 10.88
CA TYR A 288 -4.02 24.89 10.33
C TYR A 288 -2.55 24.75 9.91
N ALA A 289 -2.14 25.55 8.94
CA ALA A 289 -0.75 25.61 8.51
C ALA A 289 0.21 25.93 9.66
N LYS A 290 1.31 25.19 9.77
CA LYS A 290 2.35 25.42 10.78
C LYS A 290 3.73 25.31 10.17
N ARG A 291 4.67 26.05 10.76
CA ARG A 291 6.09 25.91 10.44
C ARG A 291 6.62 24.63 11.09
N ILE A 292 7.07 23.67 10.30
CA ILE A 292 7.62 22.42 10.77
C ILE A 292 9.14 22.48 10.64
N LYS A 293 9.84 22.20 11.74
CA LYS A 293 11.30 22.02 11.75
C LYS A 293 11.63 20.60 12.18
N ILE A 294 12.42 19.91 11.37
CA ILE A 294 12.85 18.54 11.66
C ILE A 294 14.37 18.51 11.77
N TYR A 295 14.83 17.87 12.83
CA TYR A 295 16.24 17.68 13.11
C TYR A 295 16.54 16.18 13.25
N GLN A 296 17.73 15.78 12.82
CA GLN A 296 18.33 14.50 13.20
C GLN A 296 19.61 14.74 14.00
N LYS A 297 20.05 13.73 14.75
CA LYS A 297 21.32 13.77 15.46
C LYS A 297 22.47 13.52 14.49
N LYS A 298 23.50 14.37 14.49
CA LYS A 298 24.74 14.14 13.70
C LYS A 298 25.48 12.93 14.25
N GLU A 299 25.97 12.05 13.37
CA GLU A 299 26.69 10.83 13.73
C GLU A 299 27.82 11.10 14.73
N ASN A 300 27.93 10.24 15.75
CA ASN A 300 28.98 10.32 16.77
C ASN A 300 29.05 11.65 17.56
N THR A 301 27.98 12.45 17.56
CA THR A 301 27.90 13.69 18.36
C THR A 301 26.56 13.82 19.08
N CYS A 302 26.41 14.81 19.95
CA CYS A 302 25.11 15.18 20.54
C CYS A 302 24.38 16.28 19.76
N TRP A 303 24.96 16.83 18.69
CA TRP A 303 24.42 18.00 18.01
C TRP A 303 23.38 17.65 16.94
N GLY A 304 22.36 18.51 16.81
CA GLY A 304 21.35 18.40 15.77
C GLY A 304 21.80 18.94 14.41
N ALA A 305 21.29 18.33 13.35
CA ALA A 305 21.29 18.82 11.99
C ALA A 305 19.84 19.05 11.55
N LYS A 306 19.49 20.28 11.16
CA LYS A 306 18.16 20.59 10.62
C LYS A 306 18.07 20.06 9.19
N ILE A 307 17.10 19.18 8.94
CA ILE A 307 16.88 18.53 7.65
C ILE A 307 15.61 19.00 6.95
N PHE A 308 14.72 19.67 7.68
CA PHE A 308 13.50 20.28 7.13
C PHE A 308 13.13 21.56 7.88
N ASP A 309 12.67 22.58 7.16
CA ASP A 309 12.21 23.86 7.71
C ASP A 309 11.27 24.57 6.71
N LYS A 310 9.96 24.29 6.79
CA LYS A 310 8.94 24.89 5.91
C LYS A 310 7.62 25.11 6.65
N VAL A 311 6.76 25.95 6.10
CA VAL A 311 5.34 25.99 6.49
C VAL A 311 4.62 24.93 5.68
N VAL A 312 3.89 24.04 6.38
CA VAL A 312 3.18 22.89 5.80
C VAL A 312 1.69 23.08 6.06
N GLN A 313 0.86 22.83 5.04
CA GLN A 313 -0.61 22.94 5.08
C GLN A 313 -1.25 21.67 5.66
N PRO A 314 -2.49 21.75 6.18
CA PRO A 314 -3.26 20.56 6.57
C PRO A 314 -3.36 19.55 5.40
N GLY A 315 -3.03 18.28 5.66
CA GLY A 315 -3.04 17.20 4.66
C GLY A 315 -1.90 17.28 3.63
N GLU A 316 -0.96 18.22 3.76
CA GLU A 316 0.19 18.29 2.85
C GLU A 316 1.20 17.19 3.19
N GLU A 317 1.60 16.44 2.18
CA GLU A 317 2.69 15.48 2.24
C GLU A 317 4.04 16.13 1.96
N PHE A 318 5.07 15.74 2.71
CA PHE A 318 6.43 16.16 2.46
C PHE A 318 7.45 15.07 2.77
N THR A 319 8.48 14.98 1.95
CA THR A 319 9.55 13.99 2.08
C THR A 319 10.78 14.58 2.76
N ILE A 320 11.34 13.82 3.70
CA ILE A 320 12.62 14.10 4.36
C ILE A 320 13.62 12.99 4.08
N ASN A 321 14.90 13.35 4.08
CA ASN A 321 16.02 12.46 3.80
C ASN A 321 17.06 12.51 4.91
N GLY A 322 17.65 11.36 5.22
CA GLY A 322 18.74 11.25 6.18
C GLY A 322 20.02 11.93 5.69
N VAL A 323 20.73 12.60 6.59
CA VAL A 323 21.98 13.33 6.26
C VAL A 323 23.23 12.75 6.92
N ASN A 324 23.15 11.52 7.45
CA ASN A 324 24.32 10.78 7.92
C ASN A 324 25.21 10.36 6.73
N HIS A 325 26.44 9.91 7.01
CA HIS A 325 27.35 9.46 5.95
C HIS A 325 26.76 8.32 5.11
N ASP A 326 25.97 7.44 5.72
CA ASP A 326 25.25 6.34 5.07
C ASP A 326 23.87 6.73 4.51
N GLY A 327 23.50 8.02 4.55
CA GLY A 327 22.19 8.52 4.12
C GLY A 327 21.05 8.24 5.10
N SER A 328 21.32 7.70 6.30
CA SER A 328 20.27 7.38 7.29
C SER A 328 19.90 8.54 8.22
N PHE A 329 18.78 8.40 8.93
CA PHE A 329 18.38 9.31 10.01
C PHE A 329 19.08 9.00 11.35
N GLY A 330 19.64 7.81 11.50
CA GLY A 330 20.05 7.29 12.81
C GLY A 330 18.85 6.76 13.61
N ARG A 331 18.82 7.01 14.93
CA ARG A 331 17.84 6.38 15.84
C ARG A 331 16.51 7.13 15.93
N TYR A 332 16.54 8.45 15.80
CA TYR A 332 15.36 9.31 15.93
C TYR A 332 15.46 10.51 14.98
N ILE A 333 14.30 10.94 14.49
CA ILE A 333 14.07 12.32 14.05
C ILE A 333 13.28 13.07 15.12
N TYR A 334 13.55 14.37 15.20
CA TYR A 334 13.04 15.28 16.21
C TYR A 334 12.23 16.36 15.49
N ILE A 335 10.94 16.45 15.79
CA ILE A 335 10.00 17.30 15.07
C ILE A 335 9.49 18.39 16.01
N TYR A 336 9.61 19.64 15.57
CA TYR A 336 9.13 20.82 16.25
C TYR A 336 8.08 21.50 15.35
N VAL A 337 6.88 21.67 15.89
CA VAL A 337 5.75 22.31 15.20
C VAL A 337 5.64 23.74 15.69
N GLY A 338 5.53 24.73 14.81
CA GLY A 338 5.41 26.15 15.18
C GLY A 338 6.71 26.81 15.68
N ASN A 339 6.60 28.00 16.25
CA ASN A 339 7.74 28.79 16.74
C ASN A 339 7.90 28.64 18.26
N LYS A 340 9.10 28.23 18.71
CA LYS A 340 9.65 28.16 20.09
C LYS A 340 8.82 27.53 21.25
N CYS A 341 7.50 27.40 21.15
CA CYS A 341 6.63 26.90 22.24
C CYS A 341 5.45 26.03 21.78
N TYR A 342 5.48 25.48 20.56
CA TYR A 342 4.43 24.61 20.07
C TYR A 342 5.01 23.20 19.90
N TYR A 343 4.27 22.23 20.42
CA TYR A 343 4.42 20.77 20.28
C TYR A 343 5.76 20.20 19.75
N TYR A 344 6.40 19.39 20.58
CA TYR A 344 7.59 18.60 20.23
C TYR A 344 7.24 17.11 20.24
N THR A 345 7.66 16.39 19.19
CA THR A 345 7.60 14.94 19.14
C THR A 345 8.89 14.35 18.56
N LYS A 346 9.09 13.05 18.75
CA LYS A 346 10.18 12.28 18.15
C LYS A 346 9.63 11.00 17.52
N ILE A 347 10.12 10.67 16.34
CA ILE A 347 9.82 9.42 15.65
C ILE A 347 11.07 8.54 15.72
N LYS A 348 10.92 7.30 16.17
CA LYS A 348 12.01 6.32 16.18
C LYS A 348 12.18 5.80 14.74
N THR A 349 13.35 6.01 14.17
CA THR A 349 13.67 5.69 12.76
C THR A 349 14.59 4.48 12.66
N ASN A 350 14.56 3.60 13.65
CA ASN A 350 15.29 2.35 13.62
C ASN A 350 14.34 1.20 13.31
N CYS A 351 14.87 0.15 12.71
CA CYS A 351 14.07 -0.95 12.19
C CYS A 351 13.48 -1.89 13.26
N ASP A 352 13.79 -1.69 14.55
CA ASP A 352 13.18 -2.49 15.62
C ASP A 352 11.68 -2.17 15.80
N LEU A 353 11.33 -0.91 15.61
CA LEU A 353 9.94 -0.48 15.53
C LEU A 353 9.66 -0.52 14.03
N LYS A 354 8.88 -1.51 13.55
CA LYS A 354 8.54 -1.73 12.14
C LYS A 354 7.78 -0.53 11.53
N ILE A 355 8.44 0.61 11.46
CA ILE A 355 7.91 1.89 11.01
C ILE A 355 7.68 1.83 9.51
N GLY A 356 6.57 2.37 9.07
CA GLY A 356 6.19 2.51 7.67
C GLY A 356 4.78 3.07 7.55
N PRO A 357 4.14 2.94 6.37
CA PRO A 357 2.80 3.48 6.11
C PRO A 357 1.81 3.16 7.22
N GLY A 358 1.05 4.16 7.68
CA GLY A 358 0.09 4.01 8.78
C GLY A 358 0.69 4.15 10.20
N TYR A 359 2.01 4.39 10.32
CA TYR A 359 2.58 4.79 11.61
C TYR A 359 2.23 6.24 11.94
N GLU A 360 1.47 6.44 13.00
CA GLU A 360 1.07 7.76 13.49
C GLU A 360 1.89 8.18 14.72
N ARG A 361 2.32 9.45 14.74
CA ARG A 361 2.95 10.03 15.93
C ARG A 361 2.61 11.50 16.07
N GLY A 362 1.63 11.76 16.94
CA GLY A 362 1.12 13.12 17.14
C GLY A 362 0.24 13.51 15.97
N VAL A 363 0.71 14.45 15.16
CA VAL A 363 0.00 15.04 14.00
C VAL A 363 0.68 14.71 12.68
N PHE A 364 1.46 13.64 12.68
CA PHE A 364 2.20 13.18 11.53
C PHE A 364 1.88 11.72 11.29
N ASN A 365 1.50 11.43 10.06
CA ASN A 365 1.25 10.09 9.57
C ASN A 365 2.37 9.75 8.59
N VAL A 366 3.03 8.62 8.78
CA VAL A 366 3.95 8.10 7.78
C VAL A 366 3.12 7.55 6.63
N VAL A 367 3.29 8.10 5.43
CA VAL A 367 2.60 7.64 4.21
C VAL A 367 3.49 6.73 3.37
N SER A 368 4.81 6.92 3.43
CA SER A 368 5.81 6.03 2.81
C SER A 368 7.19 6.24 3.41
N GLY A 369 8.13 5.34 3.10
CA GLY A 369 9.53 5.52 3.45
C GLY A 369 10.42 4.43 2.88
N ARG A 370 11.73 4.57 3.08
CA ARG A 370 12.73 3.63 2.57
C ARG A 370 13.78 3.28 3.63
N SER A 371 14.28 2.05 3.55
CA SER A 371 15.40 1.56 4.33
C SER A 371 16.62 1.29 3.44
N SER A 372 17.81 1.35 4.05
CA SER A 372 19.10 1.23 3.36
C SER A 372 19.32 -0.12 2.66
N LYS A 373 18.63 -1.18 3.11
CA LYS A 373 18.78 -2.54 2.58
C LYS A 373 17.47 -3.17 2.15
N GLY A 374 16.36 -2.79 2.77
CA GLY A 374 15.06 -3.41 2.54
C GLY A 374 14.16 -2.73 1.50
N GLY A 375 14.62 -1.63 0.89
CA GLY A 375 13.78 -0.90 -0.05
C GLY A 375 12.66 -0.14 0.66
N GLU A 376 11.43 -0.21 0.16
CA GLU A 376 10.29 0.49 0.74
C GLU A 376 9.85 -0.12 2.08
N LEU A 377 9.39 0.72 2.99
CA LEU A 377 8.94 0.29 4.31
C LEU A 377 7.54 -0.35 4.25
N CYS A 378 7.38 -1.51 4.88
CA CYS A 378 6.09 -2.16 5.08
C CYS A 378 5.12 -1.32 5.90
N GLU A 379 3.81 -1.56 5.72
CA GLU A 379 2.78 -1.01 6.58
C GLU A 379 3.08 -1.26 8.07
N TYR A 380 2.85 -0.24 8.88
CA TYR A 380 3.02 -0.33 10.32
C TYR A 380 1.91 -1.16 10.94
N VAL A 381 2.28 -2.35 11.42
CA VAL A 381 1.40 -3.17 12.26
C VAL A 381 1.56 -2.73 13.72
N LYS A 382 0.53 -2.07 14.26
CA LYS A 382 0.50 -1.68 15.68
C LYS A 382 0.61 -2.95 16.55
N PRO A 383 1.60 -3.05 17.44
CA PRO A 383 1.73 -4.22 18.29
C PRO A 383 0.48 -4.35 19.17
N GLU A 384 -0.22 -5.47 19.05
CA GLU A 384 -1.32 -5.81 19.96
C GLU A 384 -0.73 -6.03 21.36
N TYR A 385 -0.84 -5.03 22.22
CA TYR A 385 -0.60 -5.22 23.63
C TYR A 385 -1.77 -6.03 24.20
N ASN A 386 -1.62 -7.36 24.19
CA ASN A 386 -2.43 -8.24 25.03
C ASN A 386 -2.12 -7.91 26.50
N CYS A 387 -2.83 -6.92 27.05
CA CYS A 387 -2.76 -6.47 28.44
C CYS A 387 -3.20 -7.53 29.47
N TRP A 388 -3.34 -8.80 29.07
CA TRP A 388 -3.72 -9.91 29.94
C TRP A 388 -2.57 -10.82 30.39
N ARG A 389 -1.33 -10.68 29.86
CA ARG A 389 -0.24 -11.62 30.21
C ARG A 389 0.94 -11.08 31.03
N TYR A 390 1.01 -9.78 31.32
CA TYR A 390 2.09 -9.22 32.17
C TYR A 390 1.68 -8.84 33.59
N ARG A 391 0.46 -9.19 34.02
CA ARG A 391 0.00 -8.93 35.41
C ARG A 391 0.25 -10.06 36.40
N HIS A 392 1.03 -11.09 36.04
CA HIS A 392 1.19 -12.28 36.88
C HIS A 392 2.58 -12.55 37.46
N TRP A 393 3.58 -11.67 37.29
CA TRP A 393 4.93 -11.92 37.85
C TRP A 393 5.50 -10.80 38.76
N SER A 394 4.66 -9.94 39.35
CA SER A 394 5.13 -9.01 40.40
C SER A 394 4.15 -8.66 41.53
N SER A 395 2.95 -9.27 41.61
CA SER A 395 1.96 -8.93 42.64
C SER A 395 1.66 -10.03 43.68
N TYR A 396 2.27 -11.23 43.58
CA TYR A 396 1.95 -12.34 44.51
C TYR A 396 2.78 -12.36 45.82
N TYR A 397 3.85 -11.57 45.94
CA TYR A 397 4.66 -11.52 47.16
C TYR A 397 4.48 -10.28 48.05
N TYR A 398 3.73 -9.26 47.61
CA TYR A 398 3.60 -8.01 48.38
C TYR A 398 2.28 -7.86 49.18
N TYR A 399 1.29 -8.73 48.97
CA TYR A 399 -0.02 -8.62 49.63
C TYR A 399 -0.25 -9.56 50.82
N LYS A 400 0.72 -10.42 51.19
CA LYS A 400 0.56 -11.38 52.30
C LYS A 400 1.29 -11.03 53.60
N TYR A 401 1.93 -9.86 53.71
CA TYR A 401 2.64 -9.43 54.93
C TYR A 401 2.05 -8.21 55.66
N ARG A 402 0.89 -7.67 55.24
CA ARG A 402 0.33 -6.46 55.85
C ARG A 402 -1.06 -6.55 56.50
N TYR A 403 -1.68 -7.74 56.55
CA TYR A 403 -2.96 -7.92 57.25
C TYR A 403 -3.02 -9.21 58.10
N GLN A 404 -2.01 -9.42 58.94
CA GLN A 404 -2.12 -10.37 60.06
C GLN A 404 -1.67 -9.84 61.43
N ASN A 405 -1.31 -8.55 61.55
CA ASN A 405 -1.08 -7.93 62.85
C ASN A 405 -1.88 -6.64 62.94
N HIS A 406 -3.10 -6.74 63.50
CA HIS A 406 -3.73 -5.82 64.46
C HIS A 406 -5.24 -6.02 64.48
N GLY A 407 -5.68 -7.00 65.27
CA GLY A 407 -6.98 -6.99 65.92
C GLY A 407 -6.74 -7.11 67.43
N TYR A 408 -6.97 -6.00 68.15
CA TYR A 408 -7.35 -5.97 69.56
C TYR A 408 -8.78 -5.44 69.61
#